data_AF-A0AAF0J1S4-F1
#
_entry.id   AF-A0AAF0J1S4-F1
#
_cell.length_a   1.000
_cell.length_b   1.000
_cell.length_c   1.000
_cell.angle_alpha   90.00
_cell.angle_beta   90.00
_cell.angle_gamma   90.00
#
_symmetry.space_group_name_H-M   'P 1'
#
loop_
_entity.id
_entity.type
_entity.pdbx_description
1 polymer ?
#
loop_
_entity_poly.entity_id
_entity_poly.type
_entity_poly.pdbx_seq_one_letter_code
_entity_poly.pdbx_strand_id
1 'polypeptide(L)'
;MARNLEKAQSMLHRFRLNQMEELGLTKRNHDQGLTDYELRDLNDEINHLFREKGQWERQIAALGGANYRSGAPRILDDHGEEIPGMRGYRYYGRARELPGVKEHLRPADTQENKEEVSLKEQRIKAYQGLLPTYFGNDDEQDGVLLQEENAMEELGWTEGWRRVAATLELPSDWAPPAIPRPQPELLC
;
A
#
# COMPACT_ATOMS: atom_id res chain seq x y z
N MET A 1 5.02 31.43 10.46
CA MET A 1 5.99 30.47 11.06
C MET A 1 6.30 29.27 10.15
N ALA A 2 5.39 28.81 9.27
CA ALA A 2 5.60 27.66 8.38
C ALA A 2 6.84 27.73 7.46
N ARG A 3 7.13 28.89 6.85
CA ARG A 3 8.25 29.04 5.88
C ARG A 3 9.65 28.76 6.44
N ASN A 4 9.89 28.99 7.74
CA ASN A 4 11.20 28.75 8.34
C ASN A 4 11.40 27.27 8.67
N LEU A 5 10.31 26.60 9.06
CA LEU A 5 10.28 25.17 9.34
C LEU A 5 10.48 24.36 8.04
N GLU A 6 9.80 24.74 6.96
CA GLU A 6 10.01 24.14 5.63
C GLU A 6 11.44 24.34 5.12
N LYS A 7 12.01 25.53 5.29
CA LYS A 7 13.41 25.81 4.91
C LYS A 7 14.40 24.97 5.70
N ALA A 8 14.24 24.89 7.02
CA ALA A 8 15.10 24.07 7.88
C ALA A 8 15.01 22.57 7.51
N GLN A 9 13.80 22.07 7.28
CA GLN A 9 13.57 20.69 6.83
C GLN A 9 14.19 20.42 5.44
N SER A 10 14.06 21.37 4.51
CA SER A 10 14.68 21.26 3.18
C SER A 10 16.21 21.28 3.24
N MET A 11 16.80 22.06 4.16
CA MET A 11 18.25 22.10 4.37
C MET A 11 18.76 20.82 5.03
N LEU A 12 18.03 20.25 5.99
CA LEU A 12 18.36 18.96 6.60
C LEU A 12 18.40 17.85 5.54
N HIS A 13 17.40 17.79 4.66
CA HIS A 13 17.35 16.82 3.56
C HIS A 13 18.52 16.98 2.59
N ARG A 14 18.82 18.22 2.14
CA ARG A 14 19.95 18.51 1.24
C ARG A 14 21.30 18.18 1.89
N PHE A 15 21.48 18.53 3.15
CA PHE A 15 22.69 18.22 3.90
C PHE A 15 22.96 16.70 3.94
N ARG A 16 21.92 15.89 4.16
CA ARG A 16 22.06 14.43 4.21
C ARG A 16 22.25 13.77 2.83
N LEU A 17 21.66 14.31 1.77
CA LEU A 17 22.02 13.91 0.40
C LEU A 17 23.49 14.21 0.12
N ASN A 18 23.97 15.39 0.53
CA ASN A 18 25.36 15.77 0.38
C ASN A 18 26.31 14.89 1.21
N GLN A 19 25.90 14.34 2.36
CA GLN A 19 26.75 13.43 3.14
C GLN A 19 27.19 12.20 2.33
N MET A 20 26.29 11.59 1.54
CA MET A 20 26.65 10.45 0.70
C MET A 20 27.68 10.82 -0.38
N GLU A 21 27.57 12.04 -0.91
CA GLU A 21 28.50 12.58 -1.92
C GLU A 21 29.84 12.98 -1.29
N GLU A 22 29.81 13.61 -0.12
CA GLU A 22 30.97 14.05 0.66
C GLU A 22 31.85 12.86 1.09
N LEU A 23 31.22 11.77 1.55
CA LEU A 23 31.92 10.53 1.88
C LEU A 23 32.44 9.78 0.65
N GLY A 24 32.04 10.20 -0.56
CA GLY A 24 32.47 9.57 -1.82
C GLY A 24 32.07 8.10 -1.95
N LEU A 25 31.12 7.63 -1.14
CA LEU A 25 30.71 6.22 -1.04
C LEU A 25 30.21 5.68 -2.38
N THR A 26 29.52 6.52 -3.14
CA THR A 26 29.04 6.17 -4.50
C THR A 26 30.18 5.89 -5.46
N LYS A 27 31.27 6.66 -5.40
CA LYS A 27 32.46 6.45 -6.24
C LYS A 27 33.23 5.21 -5.80
N ARG A 28 33.50 5.09 -4.49
CA ARG A 28 34.23 3.96 -3.89
C ARG A 28 33.60 2.60 -4.16
N ASN A 29 32.27 2.55 -4.22
CA ASN A 29 31.54 1.32 -4.52
C ASN A 29 31.74 0.80 -5.97
N HIS A 30 32.35 1.59 -6.86
CA HIS A 30 32.73 1.15 -8.20
C HIS A 30 34.22 0.80 -8.31
N ASP A 31 35.00 0.95 -7.24
CA ASP A 31 36.44 0.69 -7.27
C ASP A 31 36.73 -0.82 -7.35
N GLN A 32 37.50 -1.20 -8.38
CA GLN A 32 37.87 -2.60 -8.63
C GLN A 32 38.92 -3.13 -7.63
N GLY A 33 39.64 -2.23 -6.96
CA GLY A 33 40.67 -2.58 -5.98
C GLY A 33 40.13 -3.01 -4.61
N LEU A 34 38.83 -2.85 -4.37
CA LEU A 34 38.21 -3.23 -3.09
C LEU A 34 38.02 -4.74 -2.98
N THR A 35 38.21 -5.27 -1.79
CA THR A 35 37.89 -6.67 -1.47
C THR A 35 36.38 -6.88 -1.33
N ASP A 36 35.92 -8.13 -1.44
CA ASP A 36 34.52 -8.48 -1.30
C ASP A 36 33.96 -8.13 0.09
N TYR A 37 34.79 -8.16 1.14
CA TYR A 37 34.40 -7.79 2.51
C TYR A 37 34.20 -6.29 2.65
N GLU A 38 35.18 -5.49 2.22
CA GLU A 38 35.08 -4.03 2.24
C GLU A 38 33.89 -3.54 1.41
N LEU A 39 33.61 -4.21 0.28
CA LEU A 39 32.48 -3.89 -0.56
C LEU A 39 31.13 -4.19 0.11
N ARG A 40 31.06 -5.23 0.96
CA ARG A 40 29.87 -5.50 1.79
C ARG A 40 29.69 -4.43 2.86
N ASP A 41 30.75 -4.06 3.57
CA ASP A 41 30.70 -3.03 4.61
C ASP A 41 30.28 -1.67 4.04
N LEU A 42 30.84 -1.28 2.88
CA LEU A 42 30.41 -0.07 2.17
C LEU A 42 28.94 -0.13 1.76
N ASN A 43 28.47 -1.29 1.31
CA ASN A 43 27.07 -1.46 0.92
C ASN A 43 26.13 -1.39 2.13
N ASP A 44 26.55 -1.92 3.28
CA ASP A 44 25.85 -1.78 4.55
C ASP A 44 25.77 -0.32 5.00
N GLU A 45 26.87 0.42 4.90
CA GLU A 45 26.93 1.85 5.20
C GLU A 45 25.99 2.66 4.30
N ILE A 46 26.01 2.39 2.99
CA ILE A 46 25.08 3.03 2.03
C ILE A 46 23.62 2.71 2.40
N ASN A 47 23.29 1.46 2.71
CA ASN A 47 21.94 1.09 3.13
C ASN A 47 21.53 1.75 4.45
N HIS A 48 22.46 1.89 5.40
CA HIS A 48 22.23 2.59 6.65
C HIS A 48 21.83 4.05 6.39
N LEU A 49 22.60 4.75 5.55
CA LEU A 49 22.31 6.14 5.18
C LEU A 49 20.95 6.30 4.47
N PHE A 50 20.61 5.38 3.56
CA PHE A 50 19.29 5.41 2.89
C PHE A 50 18.12 5.14 3.86
N ARG A 51 18.30 4.26 4.84
CA ARG A 51 17.29 4.02 5.88
C ARG A 51 17.13 5.23 6.78
N GLU A 52 18.22 5.85 7.20
CA GLU A 52 18.21 7.09 7.97
C GLU A 52 17.49 8.19 7.19
N LYS A 53 17.84 8.38 5.91
CA LYS A 53 17.14 9.31 4.99
C LYS A 53 15.63 9.05 4.97
N GLY A 54 15.21 7.79 4.80
CA GLY A 54 13.78 7.44 4.79
C GLY A 54 13.07 7.66 6.13
N GLN A 55 13.76 7.51 7.26
CA GLN A 55 13.24 7.85 8.59
C GLN A 55 13.04 9.37 8.71
N TRP A 56 14.03 10.15 8.30
CA TRP A 56 13.95 11.61 8.31
C TRP A 56 12.86 12.15 7.37
N GLU A 57 12.70 11.57 6.17
CA GLU A 57 11.60 11.94 5.26
C GLU A 57 10.23 11.70 5.88
N ARG A 58 10.05 10.59 6.60
CA ARG A 58 8.81 10.33 7.35
C ARG A 58 8.60 11.35 8.45
N GLN A 59 9.65 11.70 9.18
CA GLN A 59 9.56 12.70 10.24
C GLN A 59 9.24 14.10 9.69
N ILE A 60 9.85 14.50 8.57
CA ILE A 60 9.56 15.76 7.90
C ILE A 60 8.09 15.81 7.46
N ALA A 61 7.59 14.73 6.84
CA ALA A 61 6.19 14.63 6.44
C ALA A 61 5.24 14.66 7.65
N ALA A 62 5.56 13.95 8.74
CA ALA A 62 4.77 13.94 9.97
C ALA A 62 4.71 15.31 10.65
N LEU A 63 5.77 16.12 10.53
CA LEU A 63 5.82 17.50 11.02
C LEU A 63 5.11 18.50 10.10
N GLY A 64 4.39 18.03 9.08
CA GLY A 64 3.68 18.87 8.11
C GLY A 64 4.58 19.51 7.06
N GLY A 65 5.80 19.00 6.90
CA GLY A 65 6.74 19.42 5.84
C GLY A 65 6.44 18.78 4.49
N ALA A 66 7.22 19.18 3.47
CA ALA A 66 7.09 18.65 2.12
C ALA A 66 7.32 17.12 2.06
N ASN A 67 6.52 16.43 1.25
CA ASN A 67 6.60 14.98 1.09
C ASN A 67 7.60 14.58 0.00
N TYR A 68 8.85 14.33 0.40
CA TYR A 68 9.92 13.94 -0.51
C TYR A 68 9.88 12.47 -0.97
N ARG A 69 8.96 11.64 -0.43
CA ARG A 69 8.78 10.25 -0.87
C ARG A 69 8.11 10.12 -2.24
N SER A 70 7.38 11.15 -2.69
CA SER A 70 6.53 11.07 -3.90
C SER A 70 7.29 11.08 -5.23
N GLY A 71 8.61 11.29 -5.24
CA GLY A 71 9.40 11.34 -6.48
C GLY A 71 10.60 10.40 -6.50
N ALA A 72 10.81 9.61 -5.45
CA ALA A 72 11.87 8.62 -5.47
C ALA A 72 11.46 7.50 -6.43
N PRO A 73 12.19 7.27 -7.53
CA PRO A 73 11.90 6.12 -8.39
C PRO A 73 11.91 4.88 -7.51
N ARG A 74 10.86 4.04 -7.60
CA ARG A 74 10.99 2.64 -7.20
C ARG A 74 12.20 2.16 -7.99
N ILE A 75 13.30 1.83 -7.31
CA ILE A 75 14.52 1.46 -8.03
C ILE A 75 14.29 0.06 -8.55
N LEU A 76 13.79 0.02 -9.78
CA LEU A 76 13.79 -1.12 -10.67
C LEU A 76 15.26 -1.51 -10.92
N ASP A 77 15.53 -2.80 -11.13
CA ASP A 77 16.85 -3.28 -11.54
C ASP A 77 17.28 -2.72 -12.91
N ASP A 78 18.47 -3.10 -13.41
CA ASP A 78 18.94 -2.72 -14.75
C ASP A 78 18.05 -3.29 -15.89
N HIS A 79 17.08 -4.14 -15.55
CA HIS A 79 16.08 -4.73 -16.45
C HIS A 79 14.66 -4.17 -16.25
N GLY A 80 14.45 -3.23 -15.32
CA GLY A 80 13.13 -2.68 -15.06
C GLY A 80 12.25 -3.49 -14.08
N GLU A 81 12.78 -4.48 -13.35
CA GLU A 81 12.02 -5.38 -12.48
C GLU A 81 12.35 -5.16 -10.98
N GLU A 82 11.33 -5.24 -10.12
CA GLU A 82 11.53 -5.21 -8.65
C GLU A 82 12.04 -6.58 -8.20
N ILE A 83 13.24 -6.64 -7.64
CA ILE A 83 13.83 -7.90 -7.10
C ILE A 83 12.87 -8.52 -6.08
N PRO A 84 12.29 -9.70 -6.37
CA PRO A 84 11.40 -10.39 -5.44
C PRO A 84 12.15 -10.79 -4.15
N GLY A 85 11.52 -10.61 -2.99
CA GLY A 85 12.04 -11.08 -1.68
C GLY A 85 13.00 -10.17 -0.92
N MET A 86 13.66 -9.18 -1.56
CA MET A 86 14.62 -8.27 -0.91
C MET A 86 14.01 -6.94 -0.46
N ARG A 87 12.94 -6.97 0.35
CA ARG A 87 12.24 -5.74 0.75
C ARG A 87 12.99 -4.97 1.86
N GLY A 88 14.02 -4.20 1.49
CA GLY A 88 14.63 -3.17 2.34
C GLY A 88 16.16 -3.18 2.44
N TYR A 89 16.84 -4.05 1.71
CA TYR A 89 18.31 -4.07 1.59
C TYR A 89 18.67 -4.07 0.11
N ARG A 90 19.58 -3.19 -0.32
CA ARG A 90 19.94 -3.02 -1.73
C ARG A 90 21.43 -3.19 -1.93
N TYR A 91 21.84 -3.86 -3.00
CA TYR A 91 23.23 -3.90 -3.44
C TYR A 91 23.44 -2.85 -4.54
N TYR A 92 24.38 -1.95 -4.32
CA TYR A 92 24.70 -0.85 -5.25
C TYR A 92 26.00 -1.15 -6.01
N GLY A 93 26.16 -0.64 -7.23
CA GLY A 93 27.43 -0.71 -7.96
C GLY A 93 28.01 -2.13 -8.05
N ARG A 94 29.30 -2.28 -7.74
CA ARG A 94 30.01 -3.57 -7.76
C ARG A 94 29.48 -4.55 -6.72
N ALA A 95 28.81 -4.08 -5.65
CA ALA A 95 28.25 -4.98 -4.64
C ALA A 95 27.22 -5.98 -5.20
N ARG A 96 26.68 -5.72 -6.41
CA ARG A 96 25.82 -6.65 -7.16
C ARG A 96 26.58 -7.86 -7.73
N GLU A 97 27.89 -7.73 -7.93
CA GLU A 97 28.76 -8.78 -8.47
C GLU A 97 29.31 -9.71 -7.40
N LEU A 98 29.04 -9.42 -6.12
CA LEU A 98 29.48 -10.23 -4.99
C LEU A 98 29.01 -11.69 -5.13
N PRO A 99 29.85 -12.67 -4.76
CA PRO A 99 29.46 -14.08 -4.70
C PRO A 99 28.20 -14.29 -3.85
N GLY A 100 27.27 -15.14 -4.32
CA GLY A 100 25.94 -15.36 -3.74
C GLY A 100 24.91 -14.28 -4.10
N VAL A 101 25.28 -13.00 -4.01
CA VAL A 101 24.38 -11.88 -4.40
C VAL A 101 24.12 -11.89 -5.89
N LYS A 102 25.17 -12.09 -6.69
CA LYS A 102 25.09 -12.18 -8.16
C LYS A 102 24.22 -13.35 -8.64
N GLU A 103 24.09 -14.41 -7.85
CA GLU A 103 23.23 -15.55 -8.18
C GLU A 103 21.76 -15.22 -7.94
N HIS A 104 21.44 -14.55 -6.83
CA HIS A 104 20.09 -14.07 -6.53
C HIS A 104 19.62 -12.89 -7.40
N LEU A 105 20.55 -12.05 -7.86
CA LEU A 105 20.24 -10.93 -8.76
C LEU A 105 20.13 -11.37 -10.22
N ARG A 106 20.74 -12.50 -10.59
CA ARG A 106 20.43 -13.12 -11.87
C ARG A 106 19.03 -13.71 -11.73
N PRO A 107 18.09 -13.41 -12.63
CA PRO A 107 16.72 -13.91 -12.57
C PRO A 107 16.68 -15.41 -12.96
N ALA A 108 17.40 -16.25 -12.23
CA ALA A 108 17.37 -17.70 -12.37
C ALA A 108 15.98 -18.28 -12.01
N ASP A 109 15.12 -17.49 -11.34
CA ASP A 109 13.78 -17.92 -10.94
C ASP A 109 12.66 -17.26 -11.76
N THR A 110 12.94 -16.95 -13.04
CA THR A 110 11.89 -16.64 -14.02
C THR A 110 10.88 -17.80 -14.12
N GLN A 111 11.25 -19.02 -13.74
CA GLN A 111 10.37 -20.20 -13.75
C GLN A 111 9.39 -20.22 -12.57
N GLU A 112 9.86 -20.04 -11.32
CA GLU A 112 8.96 -20.01 -10.14
C GLU A 112 7.98 -18.83 -10.21
N ASN A 113 8.44 -17.65 -10.63
CA ASN A 113 7.57 -16.47 -10.78
C ASN A 113 6.56 -16.65 -11.93
N LYS A 114 6.94 -17.35 -13.02
CA LYS A 114 5.99 -17.75 -14.08
C LYS A 114 4.99 -18.78 -13.59
N GLU A 115 5.40 -19.71 -12.75
CA GLU A 115 4.51 -20.70 -12.13
C GLU A 115 3.50 -20.03 -11.19
N GLU A 116 3.91 -19.05 -10.39
CA GLU A 116 3.00 -18.29 -9.52
C GLU A 116 1.99 -17.43 -10.30
N VAL A 117 2.44 -16.72 -11.34
CA VAL A 117 1.55 -15.97 -12.23
C VAL A 117 0.60 -16.93 -12.96
N SER A 118 1.10 -18.07 -13.42
CA SER A 118 0.30 -19.14 -14.04
C SER A 118 -0.74 -19.71 -13.07
N LEU A 119 -0.43 -19.91 -11.79
CA LEU A 119 -1.40 -20.37 -10.79
C LEU A 119 -2.49 -19.33 -10.53
N LYS A 120 -2.15 -18.04 -10.47
CA LYS A 120 -3.16 -16.96 -10.35
C LYS A 120 -4.05 -16.90 -11.58
N GLU A 121 -3.47 -17.01 -12.77
CA GLU A 121 -4.22 -17.06 -14.03
C GLU A 121 -5.10 -18.30 -14.13
N GLN A 122 -4.61 -19.47 -13.70
CA GLN A 122 -5.39 -20.71 -13.63
C GLN A 122 -6.57 -20.58 -12.67
N ARG A 123 -6.37 -19.95 -11.50
CA ARG A 123 -7.44 -19.63 -10.56
C ARG A 123 -8.48 -18.70 -11.18
N ILE A 124 -8.06 -17.61 -11.84
CA ILE A 124 -8.97 -16.67 -12.49
C ILE A 124 -9.76 -17.36 -13.62
N LYS A 125 -9.07 -18.16 -14.45
CA LYS A 125 -9.71 -18.96 -15.51
C LYS A 125 -10.72 -19.96 -14.97
N ALA A 126 -10.49 -20.54 -13.80
CA ALA A 126 -11.45 -21.43 -13.15
C ALA A 126 -12.77 -20.72 -12.81
N TYR A 127 -12.75 -19.40 -12.61
CA TYR A 127 -13.95 -18.58 -12.40
C TYR A 127 -14.54 -17.99 -13.69
N GLN A 128 -13.82 -18.05 -14.82
CA GLN A 128 -14.29 -17.57 -16.11
C GLN A 128 -15.24 -18.61 -16.72
N GLY A 129 -16.55 -18.31 -16.72
CA GLY A 129 -17.60 -19.15 -17.32
C GLY A 129 -18.54 -19.81 -16.32
N LEU A 130 -18.41 -19.51 -15.02
CA LEU A 130 -19.43 -19.85 -14.03
C LEU A 130 -20.71 -19.05 -14.28
N LEU A 131 -21.85 -19.65 -13.98
CA LEU A 131 -23.16 -19.02 -14.11
C LEU A 131 -23.31 -17.85 -13.11
N PRO A 132 -24.12 -16.82 -13.43
CA PRO A 132 -24.43 -15.73 -12.50
C PRO A 132 -24.92 -16.19 -11.12
N THR A 133 -25.64 -17.33 -11.06
CA THR A 133 -26.05 -18.00 -9.82
C THR A 133 -24.88 -18.33 -8.88
N TYR A 134 -23.70 -18.68 -9.41
CA TYR A 134 -22.52 -18.98 -8.59
C TYR A 134 -22.04 -17.76 -7.79
N PHE A 135 -22.24 -16.57 -8.33
CA PHE A 135 -21.86 -15.30 -7.70
C PHE A 135 -23.00 -14.69 -6.87
N GLY A 136 -24.14 -15.39 -6.75
CA GLY A 136 -25.32 -14.89 -6.01
C GLY A 136 -26.07 -13.78 -6.73
N ASN A 137 -25.82 -13.55 -8.03
CA ASN A 137 -26.46 -12.46 -8.78
C ASN A 137 -27.97 -12.64 -8.96
N ASP A 138 -28.47 -13.87 -8.81
CA ASP A 138 -29.89 -14.19 -8.96
C ASP A 138 -30.64 -14.22 -7.61
N ASP A 139 -29.94 -14.14 -6.48
CA ASP A 139 -30.55 -14.24 -5.13
C ASP A 139 -31.51 -13.07 -4.82
N GLU A 140 -31.29 -11.91 -5.46
CA GLU A 140 -32.15 -10.73 -5.33
C GLU A 140 -33.45 -10.83 -6.15
N GLN A 141 -33.54 -11.75 -7.13
CA GLN A 141 -34.69 -11.83 -8.06
C GLN A 141 -35.93 -12.48 -7.43
N ASP A 142 -35.77 -13.36 -6.44
CA ASP A 142 -36.89 -14.04 -5.77
C ASP A 142 -37.67 -13.11 -4.81
N GLY A 143 -37.13 -11.93 -4.52
CA GLY A 143 -37.77 -10.91 -3.67
C GLY A 143 -37.89 -11.26 -2.18
N VAL A 144 -37.44 -12.45 -1.76
CA VAL A 144 -37.41 -12.89 -0.36
C VAL A 144 -36.49 -12.00 0.47
N LEU A 145 -35.26 -11.76 -0.02
CA LEU A 145 -34.28 -10.92 0.66
C LEU A 145 -34.81 -9.50 0.89
N LEU A 146 -35.44 -8.91 -0.12
CA LEU A 146 -36.04 -7.57 -0.04
C LEU A 146 -37.14 -7.50 1.02
N GLN A 147 -37.95 -8.55 1.20
CA GLN A 147 -38.98 -8.57 2.25
C GLN A 147 -38.36 -8.61 3.65
N GLU A 148 -37.32 -9.42 3.84
CA GLU A 148 -36.60 -9.53 5.10
C GLU A 148 -35.87 -8.21 5.45
N GLU A 149 -35.20 -7.60 4.48
CA GLU A 149 -34.55 -6.30 4.64
C GLU A 149 -35.55 -5.21 5.02
N ASN A 150 -36.69 -5.14 4.33
CA ASN A 150 -37.76 -4.20 4.66
C ASN A 150 -38.29 -4.37 6.09
N ALA A 151 -38.48 -5.62 6.53
CA ALA A 151 -38.93 -5.91 7.89
C ALA A 151 -37.88 -5.50 8.94
N MET A 152 -36.60 -5.77 8.66
CA MET A 152 -35.48 -5.38 9.53
C MET A 152 -35.30 -3.85 9.60
N GLU A 153 -35.46 -3.15 8.47
CA GLU A 153 -35.45 -1.69 8.42
C GLU A 153 -36.59 -1.09 9.23
N GLU A 154 -37.81 -1.64 9.16
CA GLU A 154 -38.94 -1.20 9.98
C GLU A 154 -38.66 -1.37 11.48
N LEU A 155 -38.10 -2.51 11.87
CA LEU A 155 -37.68 -2.74 13.26
C LEU A 155 -36.61 -1.74 13.69
N GLY A 156 -35.57 -1.53 12.87
CA GLY A 156 -34.53 -0.54 13.14
C GLY A 156 -35.06 0.89 13.23
N TRP A 157 -36.00 1.24 12.34
CA TRP A 157 -36.64 2.54 12.29
C TRP A 157 -37.49 2.80 13.53
N THR A 158 -38.34 1.86 13.91
CA THR A 158 -39.18 1.96 15.12
C THR A 158 -38.32 2.07 16.37
N GLU A 159 -37.26 1.27 16.48
CA GLU A 159 -36.33 1.30 17.61
C GLU A 159 -35.50 2.59 17.66
N GLY A 160 -35.05 3.09 16.51
CA GLY A 160 -34.35 4.37 16.40
C GLY A 160 -35.22 5.53 16.88
N TRP A 161 -36.48 5.56 16.44
CA TRP A 161 -37.44 6.57 16.90
C TRP A 161 -37.81 6.43 18.38
N ARG A 162 -37.89 5.21 18.92
CA ARG A 162 -38.06 5.00 20.37
C ARG A 162 -36.90 5.58 21.17
N ARG A 163 -35.65 5.42 20.70
CA ARG A 163 -34.47 6.02 21.34
C ARG A 163 -34.50 7.54 21.30
N VAL A 164 -34.92 8.13 20.18
CA VAL A 164 -35.08 9.59 20.04
C VAL A 164 -36.19 10.09 20.97
N ALA A 165 -37.34 9.40 21.01
CA ALA A 165 -38.45 9.75 21.88
C ALA A 165 -38.09 9.69 23.37
N ALA A 166 -37.34 8.66 23.78
CA ALA A 166 -36.80 8.55 25.13
C ALA A 166 -35.83 9.71 25.46
N THR A 167 -35.03 10.15 24.49
CA THR A 167 -34.06 11.26 24.67
C THR A 167 -34.76 12.61 24.78
N LEU A 168 -35.87 12.80 24.06
CA LEU A 168 -36.65 14.04 24.03
C LEU A 168 -37.77 14.07 25.09
N GLU A 169 -37.85 13.06 25.96
CA GLU A 169 -38.89 12.90 26.99
C GLU A 169 -40.32 13.00 26.43
N LEU A 170 -40.53 12.47 25.22
CA LEU A 170 -41.84 12.50 24.58
C LEU A 170 -42.85 11.62 25.33
N PRO A 171 -44.16 12.00 25.29
CA PRO A 171 -45.23 11.21 25.89
C PRO A 171 -45.26 9.75 25.42
N SER A 172 -45.67 8.84 26.31
CA SER A 172 -45.68 7.39 26.06
C SER A 172 -46.64 6.94 24.95
N ASP A 173 -47.58 7.80 24.55
CA ASP A 173 -48.56 7.62 23.47
C ASP A 173 -48.03 8.09 22.10
N TRP A 174 -46.80 8.60 22.04
CA TRP A 174 -46.17 9.02 20.80
C TRP A 174 -45.81 7.80 19.93
N ALA A 175 -46.28 7.81 18.68
CA ALA A 175 -46.01 6.76 17.69
C ALA A 175 -44.92 7.21 16.70
N PRO A 176 -43.99 6.31 16.32
CA PRO A 176 -42.99 6.62 15.32
C PRO A 176 -43.64 6.87 13.94
N PRO A 177 -43.16 7.86 13.17
CA PRO A 177 -43.67 8.11 11.82
C PRO A 177 -43.40 6.92 10.90
N ALA A 178 -44.16 6.77 9.81
CA ALA A 178 -43.89 5.74 8.81
C ALA A 178 -42.57 6.01 8.07
N ILE A 179 -41.86 4.95 7.68
CA ILE A 179 -40.60 5.07 6.93
C ILE A 179 -40.90 5.54 5.49
N PRO A 180 -40.27 6.61 4.99
CA PRO A 180 -40.52 7.11 3.64
C PRO A 180 -39.81 6.23 2.61
N ARG A 181 -40.49 5.22 2.06
CA ARG A 181 -39.94 4.38 0.99
C ARG A 181 -40.16 5.00 -0.39
N PRO A 182 -39.12 5.12 -1.24
CA PRO A 182 -39.35 5.36 -2.67
C PRO A 182 -40.06 4.14 -3.27
N GLN A 183 -40.93 4.37 -4.26
CA GLN A 183 -41.50 3.27 -5.04
C GLN A 183 -40.38 2.60 -5.84
N PRO A 184 -40.30 1.25 -5.89
CA PRO A 184 -39.25 0.57 -6.65
C PRO A 184 -39.38 0.94 -8.14
N GLU A 185 -38.33 1.53 -8.70
CA GLU A 185 -38.24 1.77 -10.14
C GLU A 185 -38.02 0.41 -10.82
N LEU A 186 -39.02 -0.07 -11.55
CA LEU A 186 -38.85 -1.23 -12.42
C LEU A 186 -37.96 -0.78 -13.59
N LEU A 187 -36.69 -1.18 -13.56
CA LEU A 187 -35.78 -1.03 -14.69
C LEU A 187 -36.29 -1.92 -15.83
N CYS A 188 -36.87 -1.29 -16.85
CA CYS A 188 -37.35 -1.92 -18.08
C CYS A 188 -36.27 -2.02 -19.17
#